data_AF-A0A0F9H5P5-F1
#
_entry.id   AF-A0A0F9H5P5-F1
#
_cell.length_a   1.000
_cell.length_b   1.000
_cell.length_c   1.000
_cell.angle_alpha   90.00
_cell.angle_beta   90.00
_cell.angle_gamma   90.00
#
_symmetry.space_group_name_H-M   'P 1'
#
loop_
_entity.id
_entity.type
_entity.pdbx_description
1 polymer ?
#
loop_
_entity_poly.entity_id
_entity_poly.type
_entity_poly.pdbx_seq_one_letter_code
_entity_poly.pdbx_strand_id
1 'polypeptide(L)'
;MLRAYATNRLDAGGGSVVINSDGTVTVTGETDLSADLVLVSGAALKWDSSDVTLTHASNTLTLAGGTLVAVGVTTTGAVTNSLTTAITNAAEGNTGAVTLKTTRQVVAMGSGATAVSTSISVPSGARLIGAALNVDVAVTNDGNNTWKADFSTGSTTAIAVGGTAAAKDTKVSILFDDEVTTGIAEITFTPQAANFTAGSIECVVWYEQITALASA
;
A
#
# COMPACT_ATOMS: atom_id res chain seq x y z
N MET A 1 -1.20 48.47 25.58
CA MET A 1 -1.88 47.49 26.44
C MET A 1 -0.84 46.46 26.87
N LEU A 2 -0.48 46.44 28.16
CA LEU A 2 0.47 45.47 28.70
C LEU A 2 -0.31 44.20 29.05
N ARG A 3 -0.08 43.09 28.36
CA ARG A 3 -0.59 41.76 28.75
C ARG A 3 0.52 41.06 29.52
N ALA A 4 0.41 41.01 30.84
CA ALA A 4 1.27 40.17 31.66
C ALA A 4 0.76 38.73 31.58
N TYR A 5 1.53 37.83 30.96
CA TYR A 5 1.31 36.40 31.06
C TYR A 5 2.09 35.91 32.29
N ALA A 6 1.40 35.70 33.41
CA ALA A 6 2.03 35.06 34.55
C ALA A 6 2.32 33.60 34.16
N THR A 7 3.58 33.19 34.23
CA THR A 7 3.95 31.77 34.19
C THR A 7 3.38 31.12 35.45
N ASN A 8 2.19 30.55 35.35
CA ASN A 8 1.61 29.77 36.45
C ASN A 8 2.39 28.45 36.51
N ARG A 9 3.35 28.37 37.42
CA ARG A 9 4.04 27.12 37.76
C ARG A 9 3.21 26.39 38.82
N LEU A 10 2.67 25.23 38.44
CA LEU A 10 2.11 24.28 39.39
C LEU A 10 3.19 23.25 39.71
N ASP A 11 3.79 23.36 40.91
CA ASP A 11 4.67 22.32 41.48
C ASP A 11 3.77 21.30 42.20
N ALA A 12 3.58 20.14 41.59
CA ALA A 12 3.11 18.94 42.28
C ALA A 12 4.34 18.06 42.52
N GLY A 13 4.57 17.64 43.77
CA GLY A 13 5.84 17.09 44.26
C GLY A 13 6.60 16.20 43.27
N GLY A 14 7.81 16.64 42.89
CA GLY A 14 8.73 15.89 42.01
C GLY A 14 8.74 16.31 40.54
N GLY A 15 7.69 16.98 40.06
CA GLY A 15 7.55 17.45 38.67
C GLY A 15 7.13 18.91 38.55
N SER A 16 7.13 19.44 37.33
CA SER A 16 6.70 20.80 37.03
C SER A 16 5.87 20.84 35.77
N VAL A 17 4.74 21.56 35.84
CA VAL A 17 3.96 21.97 34.68
C VAL A 17 4.23 23.45 34.40
N VAL A 18 4.77 23.74 33.22
CA VAL A 18 5.09 25.11 32.77
C VAL A 18 4.25 25.44 31.55
N ILE A 19 3.49 26.54 31.64
CA ILE A 19 2.85 27.15 30.48
C ILE A 19 3.84 28.15 29.88
N ASN A 20 4.35 27.87 28.69
CA ASN A 20 5.33 28.69 28.00
C ASN A 20 4.65 29.87 27.29
N SER A 21 5.42 30.91 26.98
CA SER A 21 4.92 32.09 26.26
C SER A 21 4.48 31.82 24.83
N ASP A 22 4.93 30.69 24.25
CA ASP A 22 4.51 30.20 22.94
C ASP A 22 3.20 29.40 22.97
N GLY A 23 2.57 29.27 24.14
CA GLY A 23 1.32 28.54 24.33
C GLY A 23 1.49 27.03 24.50
N THR A 24 2.72 26.51 24.48
CA THR A 24 2.98 25.10 24.80
C THR A 24 2.92 24.87 26.31
N VAL A 25 2.56 23.65 26.71
CA VAL A 25 2.67 23.18 28.08
C VAL A 25 3.79 22.15 28.13
N THR A 26 4.82 22.43 28.93
CA THR A 26 5.90 21.47 29.18
C THR A 26 5.68 20.84 30.55
N VAL A 27 5.65 19.52 30.57
CA VAL A 27 5.65 18.72 31.79
C VAL A 27 7.02 18.08 31.93
N THR A 28 7.70 18.33 33.04
CA THR A 28 9.02 17.74 33.34
C THR A 28 8.96 16.94 34.63
N GLY A 29 9.63 15.79 34.67
CA GLY A 29 9.61 14.89 35.82
C GLY A 29 8.37 13.99 35.86
N GLU A 30 8.22 13.23 36.94
CA GLU A 30 7.02 12.43 37.18
C GLU A 30 5.90 13.37 37.62
N THR A 31 4.82 13.41 36.84
CA THR A 31 3.63 14.21 37.16
C THR A 31 2.42 13.32 36.95
N ASP A 32 1.74 12.97 38.04
CA ASP A 32 0.51 12.22 37.95
C ASP A 32 -0.63 13.12 37.48
N LEU A 33 -1.11 12.88 36.26
CA LEU A 33 -2.38 13.39 35.80
C LEU A 33 -3.48 12.44 36.29
N SER A 34 -4.13 12.79 37.38
CA SER A 34 -5.23 12.00 37.96
C SER A 34 -6.57 12.16 37.22
N ALA A 35 -6.60 12.98 36.17
CA ALA A 35 -7.76 13.25 35.34
C ALA A 35 -7.42 13.11 33.85
N ASP A 36 -8.45 12.98 33.00
CA ASP A 36 -8.32 12.83 31.56
C ASP A 36 -7.58 14.02 30.92
N LEU A 37 -6.69 13.73 29.97
CA LEU A 37 -6.06 14.73 29.11
C LEU A 37 -6.98 15.05 27.92
N VAL A 38 -7.58 16.23 27.94
CA VAL A 38 -8.41 16.72 26.83
C VAL A 38 -7.58 17.57 25.88
N LEU A 39 -7.46 17.11 24.63
CA LEU A 39 -6.72 17.80 23.57
C LEU A 39 -7.68 18.32 22.50
N VAL A 40 -7.42 19.54 22.00
CA VAL A 40 -8.14 20.09 20.85
C VAL A 40 -7.63 19.48 19.54
N SER A 41 -8.44 19.49 18.48
CA SER A 41 -7.97 19.13 17.15
C SER A 41 -6.80 20.03 16.73
N GLY A 42 -5.74 19.42 16.19
CA GLY A 42 -4.47 20.07 15.86
C GLY A 42 -3.45 20.05 17.01
N ALA A 43 -3.84 19.62 18.22
CA ALA A 43 -2.89 19.45 19.31
C ALA A 43 -1.92 18.31 19.03
N ALA A 44 -0.68 18.48 19.50
CA ALA A 44 0.39 17.51 19.37
C ALA A 44 1.02 17.21 20.74
N LEU A 45 1.20 15.94 21.04
CA LEU A 45 2.08 15.47 22.11
C LEU A 45 3.46 15.26 21.51
N LYS A 46 4.49 15.86 22.12
CA LYS A 46 5.86 15.85 21.61
C LYS A 46 6.81 15.36 22.69
N TRP A 47 7.60 14.34 22.36
CA TRP A 47 8.69 13.85 23.22
C TRP A 47 10.01 14.37 22.68
N ASP A 48 10.92 14.70 23.60
CA ASP A 48 12.30 15.16 23.33
C ASP A 48 12.41 16.08 22.10
N SER A 49 11.84 17.27 22.20
CA SER A 49 11.89 18.27 21.12
C SER A 49 11.34 17.81 19.76
N SER A 50 10.39 16.86 19.75
CA SER A 50 9.69 16.30 18.58
C SER A 50 10.36 15.08 17.93
N ASP A 51 11.27 14.38 18.62
CA ASP A 51 11.75 13.05 18.19
C ASP A 51 10.59 12.10 17.91
N VAL A 52 9.60 12.10 18.82
CA VAL A 52 8.30 11.47 18.59
C VAL A 52 7.20 12.51 18.72
N THR A 53 6.27 12.52 17.77
CA THR A 53 5.10 13.41 17.80
C THR A 53 3.82 12.63 17.55
N LEU A 54 2.82 12.81 18.41
CA LEU A 54 1.47 12.29 18.24
C LEU A 54 0.50 13.44 18.01
N THR A 55 -0.10 13.53 16.82
CA THR A 55 -1.01 14.62 16.43
C THR A 55 -2.42 14.11 16.20
N HIS A 56 -3.42 14.72 16.83
CA HIS A 56 -4.82 14.45 16.56
C HIS A 56 -5.41 15.53 15.65
N ALA A 57 -5.89 15.17 14.47
CA ALA A 57 -6.62 16.09 13.58
C ALA A 57 -7.57 15.32 12.68
N SER A 58 -8.74 15.89 12.38
CA SER A 58 -9.68 15.34 11.39
C SER A 58 -10.02 13.84 11.62
N ASN A 59 -10.34 13.48 12.86
CA ASN A 59 -10.60 12.08 13.29
C ASN A 59 -9.43 11.12 13.04
N THR A 60 -8.21 11.64 12.91
CA THR A 60 -6.99 10.88 12.64
C THR A 60 -5.98 11.15 13.75
N LEU A 61 -5.33 10.08 14.22
CA LEU A 61 -4.20 10.15 15.14
C LEU A 61 -2.94 9.77 14.37
N THR A 62 -1.99 10.70 14.24
CA THR A 62 -0.76 10.52 13.46
C THR A 62 0.44 10.41 14.39
N LEU A 63 1.19 9.32 14.30
CA LEU A 63 2.50 9.16 14.91
C LEU A 63 3.59 9.52 13.90
N ALA A 64 4.48 10.43 14.26
CA ALA A 64 5.67 10.79 13.48
C ALA A 64 6.93 10.58 14.31
N GLY A 65 8.01 10.14 13.65
CA GLY A 65 9.35 10.01 14.24
C GLY A 65 9.58 8.79 15.15
N GLY A 66 8.54 7.99 15.42
CA GLY A 66 8.66 6.78 16.26
C GLY A 66 7.91 5.56 15.73
N THR A 67 8.04 4.45 16.45
CA THR A 67 7.34 3.18 16.18
C THR A 67 6.17 3.01 17.15
N LEU A 68 4.99 2.67 16.63
CA LEU A 68 3.85 2.25 17.46
C LEU A 68 3.93 0.75 17.70
N VAL A 69 4.07 0.33 18.96
CA VAL A 69 3.91 -1.07 19.38
C VAL A 69 2.54 -1.22 20.03
N ALA A 70 1.59 -1.82 19.32
CA ALA A 70 0.23 -2.04 19.81
C ALA A 70 -0.13 -3.54 19.75
N VAL A 71 -0.62 -4.08 20.86
CA VAL A 71 -1.06 -5.47 20.98
C VAL A 71 -2.60 -5.48 21.02
N GLY A 72 -3.23 -6.32 20.19
CA GLY A 72 -4.69 -6.48 20.19
C GLY A 72 -5.47 -5.38 19.47
N VAL A 73 -4.89 -4.79 18.42
CA VAL A 73 -5.59 -3.77 17.60
C VAL A 73 -6.77 -4.41 16.87
N THR A 74 -7.99 -3.93 17.17
CA THR A 74 -9.20 -4.26 16.40
C THR A 74 -9.53 -3.06 15.51
N THR A 75 -9.55 -3.26 14.20
CA THR A 75 -9.94 -2.21 13.24
C THR A 75 -11.41 -2.40 12.84
N THR A 76 -12.13 -1.30 12.70
CA THR A 76 -13.50 -1.29 12.14
C THR A 76 -13.48 -0.49 10.85
N GLY A 77 -13.76 -1.14 9.72
CA GLY A 77 -13.67 -0.56 8.38
C GLY A 77 -12.50 -1.10 7.55
N ALA A 78 -12.29 -0.54 6.36
CA ALA A 78 -11.21 -0.94 5.48
C ALA A 78 -9.86 -0.51 6.09
N VAL A 79 -9.00 -1.47 6.39
CA VAL A 79 -7.59 -1.19 6.63
C VAL A 79 -6.96 -0.99 5.27
N THR A 80 -6.61 0.24 4.90
CA THR A 80 -5.74 0.52 3.75
C THR A 80 -4.30 0.16 4.13
N ASN A 81 -4.09 -1.12 4.41
CA ASN A 81 -2.76 -1.68 4.63
C ASN A 81 -2.17 -1.93 3.24
N SER A 82 -1.05 -1.29 2.93
CA SER A 82 -0.09 -1.94 2.05
C SER A 82 0.51 -3.08 2.86
N LEU A 83 -0.19 -4.22 2.91
CA LEU A 83 0.20 -5.38 3.72
C LEU A 83 1.49 -5.96 3.15
N THR A 84 2.63 -5.48 3.64
CA THR A 84 3.90 -6.19 3.50
C THR A 84 3.93 -7.24 4.61
N THR A 85 3.31 -8.41 4.40
CA THR A 85 3.57 -9.56 5.27
C THR A 85 4.95 -10.08 4.91
N ALA A 86 5.96 -9.64 5.67
CA ALA A 86 7.32 -10.10 5.52
C ALA A 86 7.62 -11.17 6.58
N ILE A 87 8.11 -12.34 6.16
CA ILE A 87 8.85 -13.22 7.07
C ILE A 87 10.27 -12.67 7.13
N THR A 88 10.60 -11.94 8.20
CA THR A 88 11.89 -11.27 8.38
C THR A 88 12.82 -12.03 9.31
N ASN A 89 14.13 -11.99 9.04
CA ASN A 89 15.14 -12.45 9.98
C ASN A 89 15.72 -11.26 10.77
N ALA A 90 15.42 -11.19 12.07
CA ALA A 90 15.94 -10.13 12.95
C ALA A 90 17.48 -10.16 13.06
N ALA A 91 18.11 -11.32 12.89
CA ALA A 91 19.58 -11.45 12.88
C ALA A 91 20.23 -10.74 11.68
N GLU A 92 19.47 -10.50 10.61
CA GLU A 92 19.91 -9.84 9.37
C GLU A 92 19.46 -8.36 9.31
N GLY A 93 19.10 -7.77 10.46
CA GLY A 93 18.54 -6.42 10.51
C GLY A 93 17.22 -6.29 9.73
N ASN A 94 16.47 -7.39 9.58
CA ASN A 94 15.27 -7.52 8.75
C ASN A 94 15.50 -7.35 7.23
N THR A 95 16.75 -7.43 6.76
CA THR A 95 17.08 -7.27 5.33
C THR A 95 16.69 -8.50 4.50
N GLY A 96 16.90 -9.69 5.06
CA GLY A 96 16.40 -10.94 4.47
C GLY A 96 14.90 -11.09 4.74
N ALA A 97 14.09 -11.02 3.67
CA ALA A 97 12.64 -11.11 3.77
C ALA A 97 12.01 -11.81 2.56
N VAL A 98 10.96 -12.60 2.81
CA VAL A 98 9.98 -13.01 1.78
C VAL A 98 8.74 -12.16 1.97
N THR A 99 8.30 -11.46 0.92
CA THR A 99 7.17 -10.53 0.95
C THR A 99 6.12 -10.89 -0.08
N LEU A 100 4.85 -11.01 0.32
CA LEU A 100 3.72 -11.02 -0.61
C LEU A 100 3.44 -9.60 -1.12
N LYS A 101 3.44 -9.41 -2.43
CA LYS A 101 3.22 -8.14 -3.10
C LYS A 101 2.03 -8.22 -4.05
N THR A 102 1.42 -7.07 -4.29
CA THR A 102 0.36 -6.89 -5.28
C THR A 102 0.70 -5.70 -6.15
N THR A 103 0.46 -5.85 -7.45
CA THR A 103 0.55 -4.75 -8.42
C THR A 103 -0.76 -4.68 -9.21
N ARG A 104 -1.18 -3.47 -9.54
CA ARG A 104 -2.46 -3.18 -10.20
C ARG A 104 -2.27 -2.16 -11.31
N GLN A 105 -2.93 -2.37 -12.44
CA GLN A 105 -2.98 -1.40 -13.53
C GLN A 105 -4.30 -1.48 -14.29
N VAL A 106 -4.73 -0.36 -14.85
CA VAL A 106 -5.78 -0.32 -15.88
C VAL A 106 -5.10 -0.04 -17.22
N VAL A 107 -5.36 -0.90 -18.22
CA VAL A 107 -4.77 -0.79 -19.55
C VAL A 107 -5.87 -0.48 -20.55
N ALA A 108 -5.69 0.60 -21.33
CA ALA A 108 -6.56 0.94 -22.44
C ALA A 108 -6.15 0.16 -23.69
N MET A 109 -7.12 -0.43 -24.39
CA MET A 109 -6.90 -1.13 -25.64
C MET A 109 -6.85 -0.10 -26.78
N GLY A 110 -5.65 0.15 -27.31
CA GLY A 110 -5.44 1.12 -28.38
C GLY A 110 -6.12 0.67 -29.69
N SER A 111 -6.80 1.59 -30.36
CA SER A 111 -7.37 1.33 -31.69
C SER A 111 -6.27 0.94 -32.68
N GLY A 112 -6.49 -0.15 -33.42
CA GLY A 112 -5.52 -0.71 -34.37
C GLY A 112 -4.43 -1.58 -33.73
N ALA A 113 -4.41 -1.75 -32.40
CA ALA A 113 -3.40 -2.58 -31.75
C ALA A 113 -3.67 -4.08 -31.94
N THR A 114 -2.64 -4.84 -32.33
CA THR A 114 -2.67 -6.32 -32.39
C THR A 114 -2.29 -6.97 -31.07
N ALA A 115 -1.66 -6.23 -30.16
CA ALA A 115 -1.40 -6.61 -28.78
C ALA A 115 -1.17 -5.35 -27.94
N VAL A 116 -1.48 -5.41 -26.65
CA VAL A 116 -1.20 -4.33 -25.70
C VAL A 116 -0.64 -4.94 -24.42
N SER A 117 0.55 -4.51 -24.02
CA SER A 117 1.20 -4.96 -22.79
C SER A 117 1.01 -3.97 -21.66
N THR A 118 0.86 -4.48 -20.44
CA THR A 118 0.88 -3.69 -19.21
C THR A 118 2.25 -3.07 -18.97
N SER A 119 2.30 -2.01 -18.18
CA SER A 119 3.51 -1.60 -17.45
C SER A 119 3.57 -2.19 -16.03
N ILE A 120 2.73 -3.18 -15.71
CA ILE A 120 2.90 -4.03 -14.53
C ILE A 120 4.24 -4.73 -14.69
N SER A 121 5.14 -4.53 -13.74
CA SER A 121 6.44 -5.19 -13.72
C SER A 121 6.55 -6.08 -12.49
N VAL A 122 6.25 -7.37 -12.67
CA VAL A 122 6.64 -8.38 -11.68
C VAL A 122 8.13 -8.65 -11.90
N PRO A 123 8.99 -8.45 -10.89
CA PRO A 123 10.44 -8.54 -11.08
C PRO A 123 10.90 -9.99 -11.29
N SER A 124 12.03 -10.18 -11.97
CA SER A 124 12.69 -11.48 -12.09
C SER A 124 12.97 -12.10 -10.70
N GLY A 125 12.80 -13.41 -10.60
CA GLY A 125 12.95 -14.16 -9.36
C GLY A 125 11.75 -14.08 -8.42
N ALA A 126 10.68 -13.35 -8.79
CA ALA A 126 9.43 -13.38 -8.05
C ALA A 126 8.67 -14.68 -8.32
N ARG A 127 8.07 -15.26 -7.27
CA ARG A 127 7.14 -16.37 -7.38
C ARG A 127 5.72 -15.85 -7.62
N LEU A 128 5.06 -16.29 -8.68
CA LEU A 128 3.69 -15.90 -9.00
C LEU A 128 2.70 -16.65 -8.09
N ILE A 129 1.64 -15.96 -7.65
CA ILE A 129 0.57 -16.55 -6.84
C ILE A 129 -0.74 -16.59 -7.61
N GLY A 130 -1.12 -15.48 -8.24
CA GLY A 130 -2.35 -15.40 -9.01
C GLY A 130 -2.49 -14.07 -9.75
N ALA A 131 -3.47 -14.01 -10.64
CA ALA A 131 -3.85 -12.78 -11.32
C ALA A 131 -5.37 -12.68 -11.45
N ALA A 132 -5.86 -11.45 -11.47
CA ALA A 132 -7.25 -11.12 -11.73
C ALA A 132 -7.36 -10.01 -12.77
N LEU A 133 -8.34 -10.13 -13.65
CA LEU A 133 -8.65 -9.21 -14.73
C LEU A 133 -10.12 -8.78 -14.64
N ASN A 134 -10.42 -7.52 -14.91
CA ASN A 134 -11.78 -6.98 -15.00
C ASN A 134 -11.90 -6.10 -16.24
N VAL A 135 -12.89 -6.36 -17.09
CA VAL A 135 -13.20 -5.49 -18.23
C VAL A 135 -13.95 -4.25 -17.73
N ASP A 136 -13.24 -3.15 -17.54
CA ASP A 136 -13.81 -1.88 -17.05
C ASP A 136 -14.67 -1.19 -18.11
N VAL A 137 -14.22 -1.25 -19.36
CA VAL A 137 -14.92 -0.77 -20.55
C VAL A 137 -14.90 -1.89 -21.56
N ALA A 138 -16.09 -2.20 -22.11
CA ALA A 138 -16.26 -3.31 -23.05
C ALA A 138 -15.17 -3.28 -24.14
N VAL A 139 -14.48 -4.40 -24.29
CA VAL A 139 -13.45 -4.56 -25.31
C VAL A 139 -14.15 -4.75 -26.65
N THR A 140 -13.62 -4.12 -27.68
CA THR A 140 -14.10 -4.27 -29.05
C THR A 140 -12.93 -4.53 -29.97
N ASN A 141 -13.14 -5.37 -30.97
CA ASN A 141 -12.20 -5.63 -32.04
C ASN A 141 -12.96 -5.76 -33.36
N ASP A 142 -12.24 -5.69 -34.47
CA ASP A 142 -12.82 -5.86 -35.80
C ASP A 142 -13.13 -7.36 -36.07
N GLY A 143 -14.12 -7.90 -35.35
CA GLY A 143 -14.56 -9.28 -35.48
C GLY A 143 -15.43 -9.76 -34.33
N ASN A 144 -14.91 -10.69 -33.54
CA ASN A 144 -15.69 -11.53 -32.62
C ASN A 144 -15.84 -10.93 -31.21
N ASN A 145 -15.23 -9.78 -30.92
CA ASN A 145 -15.21 -9.15 -29.59
C ASN A 145 -14.83 -10.14 -28.48
N THR A 146 -13.76 -10.89 -28.69
CA THR A 146 -13.12 -11.68 -27.63
C THR A 146 -11.62 -11.41 -27.57
N TRP A 147 -11.01 -11.76 -26.44
CA TRP A 147 -9.61 -11.49 -26.16
C TRP A 147 -8.98 -12.63 -25.37
N LYS A 148 -7.66 -12.56 -25.21
CA LYS A 148 -6.87 -13.39 -24.31
C LYS A 148 -5.84 -12.54 -23.58
N ALA A 149 -5.31 -13.06 -22.49
CA ALA A 149 -4.19 -12.46 -21.76
C ALA A 149 -3.22 -13.54 -21.31
N ASP A 150 -1.95 -13.31 -21.59
CA ASP A 150 -0.82 -14.16 -21.22
C ASP A 150 0.20 -13.29 -20.48
N PHE A 151 0.97 -13.85 -19.55
CA PHE A 151 2.22 -13.20 -19.17
C PHE A 151 3.18 -13.17 -20.38
N SER A 152 4.06 -12.17 -20.42
CA SER A 152 5.14 -12.03 -21.39
C SER A 152 6.50 -11.85 -20.70
N THR A 153 7.56 -12.06 -21.48
CA THR A 153 8.99 -12.00 -21.10
C THR A 153 9.39 -12.95 -19.98
N GLY A 154 9.07 -12.61 -18.72
CA GLY A 154 9.49 -13.36 -17.53
C GLY A 154 8.65 -14.59 -17.19
N SER A 155 7.45 -14.68 -17.74
CA SER A 155 6.52 -15.83 -17.68
C SER A 155 5.77 -15.90 -19.01
N THR A 156 5.24 -17.07 -19.36
CA THR A 156 4.35 -17.25 -20.52
C THR A 156 3.01 -17.86 -20.13
N THR A 157 2.71 -17.89 -18.83
CA THR A 157 1.51 -18.52 -18.31
C THR A 157 0.27 -17.76 -18.74
N ALA A 158 -0.70 -18.50 -19.26
CA ALA A 158 -1.98 -17.95 -19.68
C ALA A 158 -2.80 -17.52 -18.46
N ILE A 159 -3.41 -16.33 -18.54
CA ILE A 159 -4.27 -15.77 -17.49
C ILE A 159 -5.74 -15.87 -17.91
N ALA A 160 -6.03 -15.44 -19.13
CA ALA A 160 -7.35 -15.53 -19.74
C ALA A 160 -7.21 -16.28 -21.06
N VAL A 161 -7.87 -17.44 -21.14
CA VAL A 161 -7.85 -18.26 -22.36
C VAL A 161 -8.50 -17.53 -23.52
N GLY A 162 -8.15 -17.98 -24.71
CA GLY A 162 -8.77 -17.52 -25.93
C GLY A 162 -10.30 -17.63 -25.92
N GLY A 163 -10.98 -16.54 -26.29
CA GLY A 163 -12.44 -16.49 -26.38
C GLY A 163 -13.09 -15.83 -25.17
N THR A 164 -12.30 -15.20 -24.30
CA THR A 164 -12.81 -14.48 -23.12
C THR A 164 -13.76 -13.36 -23.54
N ALA A 165 -14.91 -13.29 -22.88
CA ALA A 165 -15.96 -12.32 -23.21
C ALA A 165 -15.45 -10.88 -23.02
N ALA A 166 -15.79 -10.02 -23.97
CA ALA A 166 -15.40 -8.62 -23.95
C ALA A 166 -16.42 -7.69 -23.31
N ALA A 167 -17.52 -8.23 -22.75
CA ALA A 167 -18.54 -7.43 -22.09
C ALA A 167 -17.96 -6.73 -20.85
N LYS A 168 -18.44 -5.52 -20.57
CA LYS A 168 -18.13 -4.81 -19.33
C LYS A 168 -18.43 -5.70 -18.12
N ASP A 169 -17.59 -5.59 -17.09
CA ASP A 169 -17.64 -6.34 -15.84
C ASP A 169 -17.39 -7.85 -15.99
N THR A 170 -16.88 -8.29 -17.15
CA THR A 170 -16.34 -9.65 -17.29
C THR A 170 -15.08 -9.76 -16.43
N LYS A 171 -15.06 -10.77 -15.55
CA LYS A 171 -13.97 -11.02 -14.62
C LYS A 171 -13.31 -12.36 -14.91
N VAL A 172 -11.99 -12.39 -14.84
CA VAL A 172 -11.18 -13.60 -14.91
C VAL A 172 -10.26 -13.60 -13.70
N SER A 173 -10.23 -14.69 -12.95
CA SER A 173 -9.29 -14.86 -11.83
C SER A 173 -8.68 -16.24 -11.89
N ILE A 174 -7.37 -16.32 -11.72
CA ILE A 174 -6.60 -17.57 -11.74
C ILE A 174 -5.57 -17.58 -10.61
N LEU A 175 -5.40 -18.75 -10.01
CA LEU A 175 -4.24 -19.06 -9.18
C LEU A 175 -3.26 -19.83 -10.05
N PHE A 176 -1.99 -19.49 -9.92
CA PHE A 176 -0.93 -20.16 -10.66
C PHE A 176 -0.41 -21.36 -9.86
N ASP A 177 0.01 -22.39 -10.58
CA ASP A 177 0.90 -23.39 -10.01
C ASP A 177 2.25 -22.74 -9.67
N ASP A 178 3.13 -23.47 -8.97
CA ASP A 178 4.42 -22.95 -8.52
C ASP A 178 5.28 -22.49 -9.72
N GLU A 179 5.35 -21.18 -9.92
CA GLU A 179 6.07 -20.56 -11.03
C GLU A 179 6.93 -19.40 -10.53
N VAL A 180 8.20 -19.40 -10.94
CA VAL A 180 9.15 -18.31 -10.68
C VAL A 180 9.48 -17.62 -11.99
N THR A 181 9.31 -16.30 -12.00
CA THR A 181 9.60 -15.46 -13.15
C THR A 181 11.11 -15.44 -13.47
N THR A 182 11.47 -15.58 -14.73
CA THR A 182 12.88 -15.59 -15.19
C THR A 182 13.38 -14.20 -15.62
N GLY A 183 12.45 -13.29 -15.90
CA GLY A 183 12.67 -11.90 -16.27
C GLY A 183 11.58 -11.02 -15.67
N ILE A 184 11.52 -9.75 -16.07
CA ILE A 184 10.35 -8.93 -15.73
C ILE A 184 9.13 -9.54 -16.43
N ALA A 185 8.12 -9.95 -15.67
CA ALA A 185 6.87 -10.45 -16.21
C ALA A 185 5.83 -9.33 -16.27
N GLU A 186 5.27 -9.16 -17.47
CA GLU A 186 4.20 -8.21 -17.79
C GLU A 186 3.01 -8.99 -18.34
N ILE A 187 1.81 -8.42 -18.37
CA ILE A 187 0.66 -9.06 -19.02
C ILE A 187 0.49 -8.49 -20.41
N THR A 188 0.33 -9.35 -21.41
CA THR A 188 0.02 -8.96 -22.78
C THR A 188 -1.39 -9.39 -23.15
N PHE A 189 -2.22 -8.42 -23.51
CA PHE A 189 -3.57 -8.64 -24.04
C PHE A 189 -3.51 -8.76 -25.56
N THR A 190 -4.21 -9.75 -26.10
CA THR A 190 -4.31 -9.98 -27.55
C THR A 190 -5.77 -10.11 -27.96
N PRO A 191 -6.25 -9.40 -29.00
CA PRO A 191 -7.56 -9.63 -29.57
C PRO A 191 -7.58 -10.99 -30.27
N GLN A 192 -8.70 -11.70 -30.21
CA GLN A 192 -8.84 -12.99 -30.90
C GLN A 192 -9.18 -12.86 -32.39
N ALA A 193 -9.70 -11.71 -32.79
CA ALA A 193 -9.95 -11.37 -34.19
C ALA A 193 -8.79 -10.51 -34.73
N ALA A 194 -9.10 -9.54 -35.60
CA ALA A 194 -8.15 -8.54 -36.05
C ALA A 194 -7.78 -7.58 -34.89
N ASN A 195 -7.63 -6.29 -35.15
CA ASN A 195 -7.08 -5.37 -34.18
C ASN A 195 -8.11 -4.99 -33.11
N PHE A 196 -7.64 -4.59 -31.91
CA PHE A 196 -8.48 -3.89 -30.95
C PHE A 196 -9.00 -2.59 -31.56
N THR A 197 -10.23 -2.22 -31.23
CA THR A 197 -10.87 -0.97 -31.67
C THR A 197 -11.10 -0.04 -30.48
N ALA A 198 -11.45 -0.60 -29.31
CA ALA A 198 -11.55 0.11 -28.04
C ALA A 198 -11.60 -0.88 -26.85
N GLY A 199 -11.56 -0.35 -25.63
CA GLY A 199 -11.78 -1.09 -24.39
C GLY A 199 -10.79 -0.73 -23.31
N SER A 200 -11.03 -1.20 -22.09
CA SER A 200 -10.03 -1.15 -21.03
C SER A 200 -10.18 -2.32 -20.08
N ILE A 201 -9.05 -2.85 -19.62
CA ILE A 201 -8.98 -3.98 -18.70
C ILE A 201 -8.16 -3.57 -17.48
N GLU A 202 -8.76 -3.67 -16.30
CA GLU A 202 -8.06 -3.65 -15.03
C GLU A 202 -7.40 -5.02 -14.82
N CYS A 203 -6.16 -5.01 -14.33
CA CYS A 203 -5.41 -6.19 -13.98
C CYS A 203 -4.73 -6.03 -12.62
N VAL A 204 -4.72 -7.13 -11.86
CA VAL A 204 -4.08 -7.25 -10.56
C VAL A 204 -3.27 -8.54 -10.56
N VAL A 205 -2.02 -8.48 -10.09
CA VAL A 205 -1.15 -9.66 -9.93
C VAL A 205 -0.65 -9.73 -8.50
N TRP A 206 -0.73 -10.92 -7.91
CA TRP A 206 -0.14 -11.25 -6.61
C TRP A 206 1.10 -12.11 -6.83
N TYR A 207 2.20 -11.75 -6.17
CA TYR A 207 3.46 -12.45 -6.27
C TYR A 207 4.26 -12.33 -4.97
N GLU A 208 5.12 -13.28 -4.70
CA GLU A 208 6.09 -13.20 -3.62
C GLU A 208 7.45 -12.74 -4.16
N GLN A 209 8.12 -11.90 -3.37
CA GLN A 209 9.47 -11.43 -3.68
C GLN A 209 10.40 -11.71 -2.51
N ILE A 210 11.58 -12.25 -2.82
CA ILE A 210 12.68 -12.39 -1.89
C ILE A 210 13.57 -11.15 -2.00
N THR A 211 13.81 -10.48 -0.87
CA THR A 211 14.84 -9.45 -0.78
C THR A 211 16.15 -10.12 -0.40
N ALA A 212 17.22 -9.84 -1.16
CA ALA A 212 18.54 -10.38 -0.89
C ALA A 212 19.06 -9.95 0.49
N LEU A 213 19.93 -10.77 1.08
CA LEU A 213 20.64 -10.44 2.32
C LEU A 213 21.43 -9.14 2.15
N ALA A 214 21.56 -8.35 3.22
CA ALA A 214 22.57 -7.31 3.23
C ALA A 214 23.94 -7.99 3.03
N SER A 215 24.80 -7.40 2.21
CA SER A 215 26.22 -7.76 2.28
C SER A 215 26.71 -7.33 3.66
N ALA A 216 27.08 -8.29 4.51
CA ALA A 216 27.78 -8.02 5.76
C ALA A 216 29.15 -7.37 5.49
#